data_AF-Q7MW27-F1
#
_entry.id   AF-Q7MW27-F1
#
_cell.length_a   1.000
_cell.length_b   1.000
_cell.length_c   1.000
_cell.angle_alpha   90.00
_cell.angle_beta   90.00
_cell.angle_gamma   90.00
#
_symmetry.space_group_name_H-M   'P 1'
#
loop_
_entity.id
_entity.type
_entity.pdbx_description
1 polymer ?
#
loop_
_entity_poly.entity_id
_entity_poly.type
_entity_poly.pdbx_seq_one_letter_code
_entity_poly.pdbx_strand_id
1 'polypeptide(L)'
;MNLYIASIKLWFKGFKENTERSITYSFEPNKINVITGDSSTGKSSILDIIDYLLLSDNPTIVENIINENVEFYGMNIFLEERSYILMRKAPHSGQGTQDVYWKEQEEYPMPYIQTHSVGEMRTILTRMFYVPQHETKVGNRKYNMTFRHFLPFNYLTEDIISSANTYFDTAFFINRSYDVFLDYALELVNGIQYHNANEIKAKIEKAEIDLKQYQKKHQIAQENATKYKASLTSIYDDALSLNLIPADNFFVRENAHEMLHYIKEALAAYNKLIKNDEDTKKLELLKKERYELNNKLSIYNSLLAEMQKQKSSGKKIQDSLRPITFIKEHIDEVIISPETIELLHLLEKQLVQIKESRKEKPKLPHDFALRHEELKDKLKACESKLKELTILRKTIANPKWLERAIGLKYRLENLKRPKEDTYQASTEQNMISLIESLKIEQKNMSLLPHDVKEKLNSYINKYFHSINGIVDSYPDSTMRYDDDERRISLLNNGEDYPVRNIGSKSNYMFLHLCFFLGLHESIMFHRSKHVGSFLFIDQPSMPYYADKGTLDNDDKKQLIKAFRLLNEFMEEIIGNQNRSFQMILIEHADESYWKELEYFHTTATFSKIAQGGLIPKYIYE
;
A
#
# COMPACT_ATOMS: atom_id res chain seq x y z
N MET A 1 -11.02 31.28 5.65
CA MET A 1 -9.93 32.27 5.52
C MET A 1 -10.51 33.61 5.94
N ASN A 2 -9.89 34.35 6.84
CA ASN A 2 -10.29 35.75 7.09
C ASN A 2 -9.43 36.67 6.21
N LEU A 3 -10.03 37.21 5.15
CA LEU A 3 -9.42 38.19 4.27
C LEU A 3 -10.41 39.32 3.98
N TYR A 4 -9.98 40.56 4.17
CA TYR A 4 -10.68 41.75 3.70
C TYR A 4 -9.70 42.77 3.14
N ILE A 5 -10.19 43.63 2.24
CA ILE A 5 -9.43 44.74 1.67
C ILE A 5 -9.67 45.94 2.57
N ALA A 6 -8.63 46.48 3.19
CA ALA A 6 -8.73 47.61 4.11
C ALA A 6 -8.71 48.95 3.38
N SER A 7 -7.90 49.07 2.32
CA SER A 7 -7.89 50.27 1.48
C SER A 7 -7.28 49.99 0.10
N ILE A 8 -7.62 50.86 -0.85
CA ILE A 8 -6.95 50.98 -2.14
C ILE A 8 -6.40 52.39 -2.26
N LYS A 9 -5.13 52.52 -2.65
CA LYS A 9 -4.44 53.79 -2.82
C LYS A 9 -3.90 53.96 -4.23
N LEU A 10 -4.13 55.14 -4.81
CA LEU A 10 -3.64 55.51 -6.13
C LEU A 10 -2.66 56.67 -5.96
N TRP A 11 -1.48 56.56 -6.56
CA TRP A 11 -0.52 57.66 -6.68
C TRP A 11 -0.53 58.14 -8.12
N PHE A 12 -0.83 59.41 -8.34
CA PHE A 12 -0.90 59.97 -9.68
C PHE A 12 0.48 60.43 -10.15
N LYS A 13 0.67 60.54 -11.48
CA LYS A 13 1.91 61.10 -12.03
C LYS A 13 2.15 62.50 -11.44
N GLY A 14 3.39 62.79 -11.07
CA GLY A 14 3.78 64.05 -10.42
C GLY A 14 3.63 64.06 -8.89
N PHE A 15 3.32 62.91 -8.26
CA PHE A 15 3.13 62.86 -6.81
C PHE A 15 4.41 63.03 -5.99
N LYS A 16 5.58 62.84 -6.60
CA LYS A 16 6.87 63.05 -5.93
C LYS A 16 7.13 64.54 -5.71
N GLU A 17 6.61 65.38 -6.59
CA GLU A 17 6.66 66.83 -6.53
C GLU A 17 5.52 67.42 -5.69
N ASN A 18 4.32 66.79 -5.73
CA ASN A 18 3.18 67.16 -4.90
C ASN A 18 2.52 65.92 -4.27
N THR A 19 2.71 65.73 -2.96
CA THR A 19 2.17 64.59 -2.22
C THR A 19 0.63 64.52 -2.19
N GLU A 20 -0.05 65.64 -2.44
CA GLU A 20 -1.51 65.71 -2.57
C GLU A 20 -2.03 65.02 -3.83
N ARG A 21 -1.16 64.71 -4.82
CA ARG A 21 -1.49 63.88 -5.99
C ARG A 21 -1.52 62.39 -5.63
N SER A 22 -2.22 62.04 -4.55
CA SER A 22 -2.58 60.67 -4.21
C SER A 22 -3.96 60.62 -3.55
N ILE A 23 -4.69 59.52 -3.74
CA ILE A 23 -6.00 59.31 -3.11
C ILE A 23 -6.05 57.90 -2.50
N THR A 24 -6.72 57.78 -1.35
CA THR A 24 -6.94 56.52 -0.66
C THR A 24 -8.44 56.31 -0.47
N TYR A 25 -8.95 55.16 -0.89
CA TYR A 25 -10.29 54.69 -0.61
C TYR A 25 -10.21 53.64 0.50
N SER A 26 -10.78 53.96 1.66
CA SER A 26 -10.80 53.07 2.83
C SER A 26 -12.10 52.28 2.88
N PHE A 27 -12.00 51.00 3.21
CA PHE A 27 -13.14 50.11 3.32
C PHE A 27 -13.29 49.63 4.76
N GLU A 28 -14.52 49.64 5.27
CA GLU A 28 -14.83 49.10 6.59
C GLU A 28 -14.88 47.56 6.54
N PRO A 29 -14.25 46.86 7.49
CA PRO A 29 -14.40 45.42 7.62
C PRO A 29 -15.83 45.08 8.08
N ASN A 30 -16.33 43.89 7.75
CA ASN A 30 -17.68 43.44 8.16
C ASN A 30 -18.82 44.35 7.68
N LYS A 31 -18.62 45.02 6.54
CA LYS A 31 -19.59 45.90 5.90
C LYS A 31 -19.69 45.64 4.40
N ILE A 32 -20.82 46.05 3.84
CA ILE A 32 -21.04 46.23 2.41
C ILE A 32 -20.61 47.65 2.08
N ASN A 33 -19.41 47.77 1.53
CA ASN A 33 -18.81 49.04 1.18
C ASN A 33 -19.28 49.45 -0.21
N VAL A 34 -20.06 50.53 -0.28
CA VAL A 34 -20.66 51.00 -1.52
C VAL A 34 -19.89 52.16 -2.10
N ILE A 35 -19.52 52.04 -3.37
CA ILE A 35 -19.01 53.14 -4.19
C ILE A 35 -20.10 53.47 -5.21
N THR A 36 -20.79 54.58 -4.97
CA THR A 36 -21.91 55.02 -5.81
C THR A 36 -21.53 56.20 -6.69
N GLY A 37 -22.27 56.44 -7.77
CA GLY A 37 -22.15 57.68 -8.54
C GLY A 37 -22.55 57.59 -10.00
N ASP A 38 -22.34 58.70 -10.72
CA ASP A 38 -22.70 58.87 -12.14
C ASP A 38 -22.03 57.83 -13.04
N SER A 39 -22.65 57.45 -14.15
CA SER A 39 -22.04 56.57 -15.17
C SER A 39 -20.78 57.18 -15.79
N SER A 40 -19.85 56.32 -16.23
CA SER A 40 -18.57 56.74 -16.84
C SER A 40 -17.64 57.53 -15.91
N THR A 41 -17.68 57.25 -14.60
CA THR A 41 -16.78 57.84 -13.58
C THR A 41 -15.61 56.92 -13.19
N GLY A 42 -15.48 55.75 -13.83
CA GLY A 42 -14.39 54.80 -13.56
C GLY A 42 -14.65 53.87 -12.38
N LYS A 43 -15.89 53.72 -11.90
CA LYS A 43 -16.23 52.83 -10.78
C LYS A 43 -15.79 51.39 -11.05
N SER A 44 -16.21 50.78 -12.17
CA SER A 44 -15.91 49.37 -12.51
C SER A 44 -14.41 49.06 -12.55
N SER A 45 -13.57 50.07 -12.85
CA SER A 45 -12.12 49.91 -12.83
C SER A 45 -11.52 49.64 -11.46
N ILE A 46 -12.29 49.77 -10.38
CA ILE A 46 -11.86 49.34 -9.04
C ILE A 46 -11.68 47.82 -9.00
N LEU A 47 -12.56 47.04 -9.66
CA LEU A 47 -12.37 45.59 -9.77
C LEU A 47 -11.10 45.26 -10.56
N ASP A 48 -10.88 45.95 -11.68
CA ASP A 48 -9.69 45.77 -12.51
C ASP A 48 -8.41 46.10 -11.71
N ILE A 49 -8.44 47.13 -10.85
CA ILE A 49 -7.32 47.49 -9.96
C ILE A 49 -7.11 46.40 -8.90
N ILE A 50 -8.17 45.88 -8.29
CA ILE A 50 -8.08 44.78 -7.33
C ILE A 50 -7.49 43.54 -8.00
N ASP A 51 -8.00 43.14 -9.18
CA ASP A 51 -7.48 41.99 -9.92
C ASP A 51 -6.01 42.19 -10.33
N TYR A 52 -5.68 43.39 -10.81
CA TYR A 52 -4.32 43.77 -11.12
C TYR A 52 -3.43 43.62 -9.90
N LEU A 53 -3.80 44.18 -8.75
CA LEU A 53 -3.02 44.04 -7.53
C LEU A 53 -2.93 42.57 -7.12
N LEU A 54 -3.99 41.77 -7.23
CA LEU A 54 -3.98 40.32 -7.00
C LEU A 54 -3.21 39.50 -8.06
N LEU A 55 -2.22 40.09 -8.73
CA LEU A 55 -1.21 39.46 -9.59
C LEU A 55 -1.67 39.06 -11.00
N SER A 56 -2.58 39.86 -11.57
CA SER A 56 -2.96 39.73 -12.98
C SER A 56 -1.81 40.10 -13.91
N ASP A 57 -1.62 39.30 -14.96
CA ASP A 57 -0.65 39.55 -16.03
C ASP A 57 -1.27 40.39 -17.17
N ASN A 58 -2.60 40.33 -17.35
CA ASN A 58 -3.35 41.00 -18.41
C ASN A 58 -4.45 41.90 -17.80
N PRO A 59 -4.08 43.00 -17.11
CA PRO A 59 -5.07 43.89 -16.51
C PRO A 59 -5.92 44.61 -17.57
N THR A 60 -7.21 44.77 -17.27
CA THR A 60 -8.23 45.42 -18.11
C THR A 60 -8.54 46.87 -17.72
N ILE A 61 -7.70 47.47 -16.88
CA ILE A 61 -7.85 48.87 -16.42
C ILE A 61 -7.92 49.83 -17.63
N VAL A 62 -8.86 50.77 -17.60
CA VAL A 62 -9.04 51.77 -18.69
C VAL A 62 -7.79 52.64 -18.86
N GLU A 63 -7.17 52.55 -20.05
CA GLU A 63 -5.88 53.18 -20.32
C GLU A 63 -5.95 54.72 -20.32
N ASN A 64 -6.70 55.30 -21.26
CA ASN A 64 -6.66 56.73 -21.63
C ASN A 64 -7.14 57.71 -20.53
N ILE A 65 -7.73 57.22 -19.44
CA ILE A 65 -8.34 58.06 -18.39
C ILE A 65 -7.76 57.71 -17.04
N ILE A 66 -7.64 56.42 -16.74
CA ILE A 66 -7.25 55.95 -15.40
C ILE A 66 -5.77 55.65 -15.39
N ASN A 67 -5.33 54.69 -16.21
CA ASN A 67 -3.96 54.19 -16.16
C ASN A 67 -2.93 55.25 -16.56
N GLU A 68 -3.24 56.07 -17.58
CA GLU A 68 -2.36 57.16 -18.01
C GLU A 68 -2.09 58.21 -16.93
N ASN A 69 -2.97 58.36 -15.94
CA ASN A 69 -2.81 59.34 -14.86
C ASN A 69 -2.16 58.76 -13.60
N VAL A 70 -2.11 57.43 -13.46
CA VAL A 70 -1.59 56.75 -12.27
C VAL A 70 -0.14 56.31 -12.48
N GLU A 71 0.69 56.47 -11.45
CA GLU A 71 2.07 55.96 -11.42
C GLU A 71 2.17 54.64 -10.63
N PHE A 72 1.45 54.53 -9.51
CA PHE A 72 1.39 53.32 -8.69
C PHE A 72 -0.04 53.03 -8.22
N TYR A 73 -0.35 51.73 -8.15
CA TYR A 73 -1.52 51.20 -7.47
C TYR A 73 -1.08 50.49 -6.19
N GLY A 74 -1.84 50.65 -5.12
CA GLY A 74 -1.60 49.99 -3.84
C GLY A 74 -2.88 49.50 -3.22
N MET A 75 -2.77 48.42 -2.46
CA MET A 75 -3.87 47.81 -1.72
C MET A 75 -3.33 47.32 -0.39
N ASN A 76 -4.03 47.68 0.68
CA ASN A 76 -3.83 47.08 1.99
C ASN A 76 -4.84 45.94 2.13
N ILE A 77 -4.32 44.71 2.27
CA ILE A 77 -5.14 43.54 2.59
C ILE A 77 -4.86 43.11 4.02
N PHE A 78 -5.92 42.76 4.73
CA PHE A 78 -5.83 42.08 6.00
C PHE A 78 -6.07 40.59 5.77
N LEU A 79 -5.14 39.75 6.20
CA LEU A 79 -5.17 38.31 5.99
C LEU A 79 -4.75 37.61 7.29
N GLU A 80 -5.67 36.83 7.89
CA GLU A 80 -5.42 36.03 9.10
C GLU A 80 -4.73 36.85 10.22
N GLU A 81 -5.35 37.96 10.60
CA GLU A 81 -4.91 38.88 11.66
C GLU A 81 -3.70 39.77 11.33
N ARG A 82 -3.22 39.77 10.09
CA ARG A 82 -2.06 40.55 9.67
C ARG A 82 -2.41 41.49 8.51
N SER A 83 -1.89 42.71 8.57
CA SER A 83 -1.99 43.67 7.47
C SER A 83 -0.79 43.53 6.54
N TYR A 84 -1.07 43.50 5.24
CA TYR A 84 -0.08 43.44 4.19
C TYR A 84 -0.33 44.55 3.18
N ILE A 85 0.73 45.26 2.84
CA ILE A 85 0.70 46.20 1.71
C ILE A 85 1.18 45.49 0.46
N LEU A 86 0.34 45.56 -0.57
CA LEU A 86 0.69 45.19 -1.92
C LEU A 86 0.72 46.44 -2.81
N MET A 87 1.80 46.66 -3.56
CA MET A 87 1.85 47.75 -4.54
C MET A 87 2.47 47.29 -5.85
N ARG A 88 1.97 47.85 -6.96
CA ARG A 88 2.49 47.64 -8.31
C ARG A 88 2.55 48.99 -9.04
N LYS A 89 3.53 49.14 -9.93
CA LYS A 89 3.56 50.26 -10.87
C LYS A 89 2.36 50.17 -11.81
N ALA A 90 1.90 51.28 -12.36
CA ALA A 90 0.85 51.25 -13.38
C ALA A 90 1.26 50.33 -14.57
N PRO A 91 0.36 49.49 -15.09
CA PRO A 91 0.64 48.69 -16.30
C PRO A 91 1.03 49.58 -17.47
N HIS A 92 1.73 49.02 -18.45
CA HIS A 92 2.14 49.75 -19.65
C HIS A 92 1.63 49.02 -20.89
N SER A 93 0.88 49.72 -21.75
CA SER A 93 0.32 49.15 -22.98
C SER A 93 -0.50 47.85 -22.74
N GLY A 94 -1.31 47.83 -21.69
CA GLY A 94 -2.14 46.68 -21.33
C GLY A 94 -1.40 45.47 -20.72
N GLN A 95 -0.09 45.59 -20.46
CA GLN A 95 0.69 44.54 -19.80
C GLN A 95 1.05 44.93 -18.36
N GLY A 96 0.79 44.00 -17.43
CA GLY A 96 1.14 44.18 -16.02
C GLY A 96 2.64 44.13 -15.76
N THR A 97 3.16 45.06 -14.95
CA THR A 97 4.57 45.04 -14.53
C THR A 97 4.91 43.80 -13.70
N GLN A 98 6.10 43.23 -13.89
CA GLN A 98 6.52 42.07 -13.07
C GLN A 98 6.95 42.46 -11.65
N ASP A 99 7.23 43.75 -11.39
CA ASP A 99 7.61 44.25 -10.07
C ASP A 99 6.42 44.28 -9.11
N VAL A 100 6.60 43.71 -7.92
CA VAL A 100 5.63 43.72 -6.83
C VAL A 100 6.30 44.19 -5.54
N TYR A 101 5.67 45.12 -4.84
CA TYR A 101 5.92 45.35 -3.42
C TYR A 101 4.95 44.49 -2.61
N TRP A 102 5.47 43.75 -1.66
CA TRP A 102 4.73 43.00 -0.65
C TRP A 102 5.48 43.03 0.67
N LYS A 103 4.81 43.47 1.74
CA LYS A 103 5.34 43.41 3.10
C LYS A 103 4.22 43.44 4.15
N GLU A 104 4.43 42.73 5.26
CA GLU A 104 3.57 42.79 6.45
C GLU A 104 3.78 44.14 7.14
N GLN A 105 2.83 45.07 6.97
CA GLN A 105 2.78 46.42 7.54
C GLN A 105 1.43 47.07 7.19
N GLU A 106 1.07 48.15 7.90
CA GLU A 106 -0.19 48.88 7.65
C GLU A 106 -0.02 50.13 6.78
N GLU A 107 1.14 50.78 6.85
CA GLU A 107 1.41 52.01 6.11
C GLU A 107 2.00 51.74 4.73
N TYR A 108 1.60 52.53 3.74
CA TYR A 108 2.17 52.43 2.40
C TYR A 108 3.60 52.98 2.36
N PRO A 109 4.59 52.19 1.90
CA PRO A 109 5.98 52.62 1.82
C PRO A 109 6.18 53.75 0.80
N MET A 110 7.08 54.68 1.10
CA MET A 110 7.63 55.59 0.11
C MET A 110 9.12 55.82 0.42
N PRO A 111 10.05 55.67 -0.55
CA PRO A 111 9.83 55.34 -1.96
C PRO A 111 9.36 53.89 -2.19
N TYR A 112 8.72 53.63 -3.34
CA TYR A 112 8.43 52.27 -3.81
C TYR A 112 9.72 51.50 -4.05
N ILE A 113 9.86 50.33 -3.41
CA ILE A 113 11.02 49.44 -3.56
C ILE A 113 10.51 48.04 -3.87
N GLN A 114 10.75 47.52 -5.07
CA GLN A 114 10.35 46.15 -5.41
C GLN A 114 10.87 45.15 -4.36
N THR A 115 10.00 44.23 -3.91
CA THR A 115 10.40 43.15 -2.99
C THR A 115 10.34 41.77 -3.65
N HIS A 116 9.43 41.56 -4.61
CA HIS A 116 9.25 40.28 -5.30
C HIS A 116 8.93 40.50 -6.78
N SER A 117 9.04 39.44 -7.58
CA SER A 117 8.37 39.34 -8.89
C SER A 117 6.93 38.82 -8.75
N VAL A 118 6.10 39.04 -9.77
CA VAL A 118 4.74 38.46 -9.86
C VAL A 118 4.75 36.94 -9.70
N GLY A 119 5.71 36.25 -10.32
CA GLY A 119 5.83 34.79 -10.24
C GLY A 119 6.12 34.29 -8.81
N GLU A 120 7.09 34.90 -8.14
CA GLU A 120 7.43 34.58 -6.74
C GLU A 120 6.26 34.89 -5.81
N MET A 121 5.63 36.05 -5.96
CA MET A 121 4.50 36.45 -5.13
C MET A 121 3.31 35.52 -5.33
N ARG A 122 3.08 35.04 -6.57
CA ARG A 122 2.03 34.07 -6.88
C ARG A 122 2.26 32.75 -6.15
N THR A 123 3.50 32.26 -6.08
CA THR A 123 3.85 31.09 -5.28
C THR A 123 3.60 31.33 -3.78
N ILE A 124 3.96 32.51 -3.25
CA ILE A 124 3.73 32.86 -1.84
C ILE A 124 2.23 32.87 -1.52
N LEU A 125 1.42 33.60 -2.28
CA LEU A 125 -0.04 33.66 -2.08
C LEU A 125 -0.69 32.30 -2.28
N THR A 126 -0.25 31.51 -3.27
CA THR A 126 -0.76 30.14 -3.47
C THR A 126 -0.56 29.28 -2.22
N ARG A 127 0.58 29.42 -1.54
CA ARG A 127 0.83 28.75 -0.25
C ARG A 127 0.01 29.34 0.89
N MET A 128 -0.12 30.67 0.97
CA MET A 128 -0.92 31.35 2.00
C MET A 128 -2.40 30.96 1.93
N PHE A 129 -2.94 30.75 0.73
CA PHE A 129 -4.31 30.27 0.49
C PHE A 129 -4.46 28.74 0.56
N TYR A 130 -3.42 28.01 0.97
CA TYR A 130 -3.41 26.55 1.14
C TYR A 130 -3.78 25.76 -0.13
N VAL A 131 -3.53 26.33 -1.31
CA VAL A 131 -3.90 25.71 -2.59
C VAL A 131 -3.07 24.44 -2.81
N PRO A 132 -3.72 23.28 -3.06
CA PRO A 132 -3.01 22.03 -3.29
C PRO A 132 -2.26 22.06 -4.62
N GLN A 133 -1.20 21.24 -4.70
CA GLN A 133 -0.50 21.05 -5.97
C GLN A 133 -1.40 20.26 -6.94
N HIS A 134 -1.85 20.95 -7.97
CA HIS A 134 -2.66 20.36 -9.04
C HIS A 134 -2.21 20.96 -10.37
N GLU A 135 -1.86 20.10 -11.33
CA GLU A 135 -1.40 20.48 -12.67
C GLU A 135 -2.32 19.84 -13.70
N THR A 136 -2.79 20.65 -14.66
CA THR A 136 -3.63 20.19 -15.76
C THR A 136 -3.10 20.72 -17.09
N LYS A 137 -3.23 19.91 -18.14
CA LYS A 137 -2.82 20.27 -19.50
C LYS A 137 -3.97 21.00 -20.20
N VAL A 138 -3.72 22.23 -20.64
CA VAL A 138 -4.66 23.03 -21.43
C VAL A 138 -4.06 23.22 -22.82
N GLY A 139 -4.63 22.53 -23.81
CA GLY A 139 -4.05 22.43 -25.15
C GLY A 139 -2.66 21.77 -25.10
N ASN A 140 -1.61 22.48 -25.49
CA ASN A 140 -0.22 21.98 -25.47
C ASN A 140 0.59 22.43 -24.26
N ARG A 141 0.02 23.27 -23.37
CA ARG A 141 0.72 23.82 -22.20
C ARG A 141 0.21 23.18 -20.92
N LYS A 142 1.10 23.03 -19.95
CA LYS A 142 0.76 22.62 -18.59
C LYS A 142 0.56 23.87 -17.76
N TYR A 143 -0.53 23.91 -17.01
CA TYR A 143 -0.83 24.98 -16.06
C TYR A 143 -0.86 24.39 -14.66
N ASN A 144 -0.30 25.14 -13.71
CA ASN A 144 -0.42 24.83 -12.29
C ASN A 144 -1.58 25.64 -11.70
N MET A 145 -2.35 25.01 -10.81
CA MET A 145 -3.36 25.71 -10.03
C MET A 145 -2.69 26.68 -9.06
N THR A 146 -3.33 27.83 -8.86
CA THR A 146 -2.84 28.94 -8.04
C THR A 146 -4.02 29.60 -7.34
N PHE A 147 -3.78 30.43 -6.32
CA PHE A 147 -4.87 31.12 -5.59
C PHE A 147 -5.78 31.94 -6.50
N ARG A 148 -5.27 32.46 -7.62
CA ARG A 148 -6.07 33.24 -8.58
C ARG A 148 -7.23 32.43 -9.18
N HIS A 149 -7.09 31.12 -9.32
CA HIS A 149 -8.14 30.26 -9.87
C HIS A 149 -9.37 30.16 -8.95
N PHE A 150 -9.30 30.70 -7.72
CA PHE A 150 -10.42 30.79 -6.77
C PHE A 150 -11.09 32.17 -6.77
N LEU A 151 -10.50 33.19 -7.40
CA LEU A 151 -11.07 34.54 -7.52
C LEU A 151 -12.41 34.61 -8.29
N PRO A 152 -12.75 33.70 -9.24
CA PRO A 152 -14.09 33.68 -9.82
C PRO A 152 -15.22 33.55 -8.78
N PHE A 153 -14.94 33.01 -7.59
CA PHE A 153 -15.92 32.93 -6.50
C PHE A 153 -16.10 34.24 -5.74
N ASN A 154 -15.18 35.18 -5.90
CA ASN A 154 -15.20 36.49 -5.25
C ASN A 154 -15.70 37.61 -6.17
N TYR A 155 -15.86 37.39 -7.48
CA TYR A 155 -16.21 38.42 -8.45
C TYR A 155 -17.56 38.14 -9.11
N LEU A 156 -18.51 39.04 -8.88
CA LEU A 156 -19.78 39.09 -9.62
C LEU A 156 -19.75 40.36 -10.50
N THR A 157 -19.34 40.17 -11.75
CA THR A 157 -19.12 41.24 -12.74
C THR A 157 -20.42 41.74 -13.37
N GLU A 158 -20.39 42.93 -13.97
CA GLU A 158 -21.52 43.56 -14.66
C GLU A 158 -22.08 42.67 -15.78
N ASP A 159 -21.20 42.00 -16.53
CA ASP A 159 -21.58 41.12 -17.65
C ASP A 159 -22.28 39.82 -17.17
N ILE A 160 -21.95 39.35 -15.97
CA ILE A 160 -22.44 38.07 -15.43
C ILE A 160 -23.67 38.25 -14.54
N ILE A 161 -23.77 39.34 -13.78
CA ILE A 161 -24.81 39.51 -12.75
C ILE A 161 -26.24 39.41 -13.28
N SER A 162 -26.48 39.55 -14.58
CA SER A 162 -27.81 39.35 -15.19
C SER A 162 -27.86 38.29 -16.29
N SER A 163 -26.79 37.49 -16.42
CA SER A 163 -26.68 36.43 -17.43
C SER A 163 -27.56 35.24 -17.09
N ALA A 164 -28.22 34.66 -18.10
CA ALA A 164 -29.09 33.50 -17.89
C ALA A 164 -28.34 32.18 -17.68
N ASN A 165 -27.17 32.03 -18.31
CA ASN A 165 -26.49 30.73 -18.44
C ASN A 165 -25.09 30.68 -17.83
N THR A 166 -24.48 31.83 -17.55
CA THR A 166 -23.10 31.90 -17.07
C THR A 166 -23.12 32.48 -15.67
N TYR A 167 -22.60 31.74 -14.69
CA TYR A 167 -22.52 32.15 -13.26
C TYR A 167 -21.10 32.49 -12.80
N PHE A 168 -20.07 32.05 -13.53
CA PHE A 168 -18.68 32.37 -13.22
C PHE A 168 -18.04 33.08 -14.41
N ASP A 169 -17.48 34.26 -14.18
CA ASP A 169 -16.81 35.04 -15.23
C ASP A 169 -15.37 34.56 -15.46
N THR A 170 -15.21 33.39 -16.09
CA THR A 170 -13.87 32.90 -16.44
C THR A 170 -13.25 33.68 -17.60
N ALA A 171 -14.07 34.39 -18.39
CA ALA A 171 -13.64 35.21 -19.52
C ALA A 171 -12.91 36.48 -19.04
N PHE A 172 -13.34 37.08 -17.93
CA PHE A 172 -12.69 38.23 -17.28
C PHE A 172 -11.18 38.04 -17.10
N PHE A 173 -10.71 36.83 -16.78
CA PHE A 173 -9.29 36.58 -16.49
C PHE A 173 -8.41 36.36 -17.74
N ILE A 174 -8.99 36.38 -18.95
CA ILE A 174 -8.29 36.28 -20.26
C ILE A 174 -7.31 35.09 -20.31
N ASN A 175 -7.68 33.96 -19.70
CA ASN A 175 -6.87 32.75 -19.68
C ASN A 175 -7.75 31.50 -19.57
N ARG A 176 -7.55 30.56 -20.50
CA ARG A 176 -8.30 29.30 -20.57
C ARG A 176 -8.10 28.38 -19.36
N SER A 177 -7.07 28.58 -18.54
CA SER A 177 -6.85 27.76 -17.35
C SER A 177 -7.95 27.92 -16.29
N TYR A 178 -8.59 29.10 -16.21
CA TYR A 178 -9.65 29.36 -15.22
C TYR A 178 -10.85 28.45 -15.44
N ASP A 179 -11.29 28.30 -16.69
CA ASP A 179 -12.39 27.40 -17.06
C ASP A 179 -12.09 25.93 -16.78
N VAL A 180 -10.84 25.50 -16.99
CA VAL A 180 -10.42 24.10 -16.78
C VAL A 180 -10.28 23.75 -15.29
N PHE A 181 -9.85 24.69 -14.45
CA PHE A 181 -9.69 24.45 -13.01
C PHE A 181 -10.96 24.71 -12.20
N LEU A 182 -12.01 25.28 -12.79
CA LEU A 182 -13.19 25.75 -12.07
C LEU A 182 -13.92 24.61 -11.34
N ASP A 183 -14.12 23.45 -11.97
CA ASP A 183 -14.80 22.29 -11.34
C ASP A 183 -14.03 21.81 -10.12
N TYR A 184 -12.73 21.57 -10.30
CA TYR A 184 -11.85 21.14 -9.22
C TYR A 184 -11.81 22.18 -8.08
N ALA A 185 -11.80 23.49 -8.42
CA ALA A 185 -11.83 24.56 -7.44
C ALA A 185 -13.16 24.58 -6.66
N LEU A 186 -14.30 24.45 -7.34
CA LEU A 186 -15.63 24.39 -6.74
C LEU A 186 -15.77 23.22 -5.77
N GLU A 187 -15.33 22.06 -6.20
CA GLU A 187 -15.32 20.85 -5.41
C GLU A 187 -14.46 21.01 -4.16
N LEU A 188 -13.24 21.53 -4.32
CA LEU A 188 -12.31 21.73 -3.23
C LEU A 188 -12.85 22.71 -2.18
N VAL A 189 -13.46 23.82 -2.60
CA VAL A 189 -13.99 24.83 -1.67
C VAL A 189 -15.24 24.38 -0.94
N ASN A 190 -16.00 23.45 -1.54
CA ASN A 190 -17.14 22.80 -0.93
C ASN A 190 -16.75 21.51 -0.17
N GLY A 191 -15.45 21.26 0.07
CA GLY A 191 -14.98 20.18 0.94
C GLY A 191 -14.80 18.81 0.28
N ILE A 192 -14.97 18.71 -1.03
CA ILE A 192 -14.72 17.47 -1.79
C ILE A 192 -13.22 17.36 -2.09
N GLN A 193 -12.52 16.50 -1.37
CA GLN A 193 -11.07 16.33 -1.50
C GLN A 193 -10.71 15.14 -2.41
N TYR A 194 -10.55 15.40 -3.71
CA TYR A 194 -10.23 14.39 -4.73
C TYR A 194 -8.88 13.70 -4.58
N HIS A 195 -7.89 14.34 -3.93
CA HIS A 195 -6.58 13.75 -3.73
C HIS A 195 -6.66 12.40 -2.99
N ASN A 196 -7.63 12.25 -2.10
CA ASN A 196 -7.81 11.01 -1.36
C ASN A 196 -8.41 9.89 -2.25
N ALA A 197 -9.28 10.22 -3.20
CA ALA A 197 -9.97 9.22 -4.03
C ALA A 197 -9.03 8.47 -4.99
N ASN A 198 -8.10 9.18 -5.65
CA ASN A 198 -7.10 8.56 -6.53
C ASN A 198 -6.07 7.74 -5.74
N GLU A 199 -5.64 8.23 -4.58
CA GLU A 199 -4.74 7.48 -3.69
C GLU A 199 -5.40 6.20 -3.16
N ILE A 200 -6.68 6.26 -2.76
CA ILE A 200 -7.41 5.08 -2.31
C ILE A 200 -7.57 4.08 -3.44
N LYS A 201 -7.89 4.53 -4.65
CA LYS A 201 -7.95 3.65 -5.83
C LYS A 201 -6.62 2.93 -6.06
N ALA A 202 -5.50 3.67 -6.01
CA ALA A 202 -4.16 3.08 -6.14
C ALA A 202 -3.84 2.10 -4.99
N LYS A 203 -4.26 2.39 -3.76
CA LYS A 203 -4.12 1.47 -2.60
C LYS A 203 -4.93 0.19 -2.79
N ILE A 204 -6.17 0.28 -3.31
CA ILE A 204 -7.02 -0.88 -3.62
C ILE A 204 -6.35 -1.74 -4.69
N GLU A 205 -5.93 -1.16 -5.81
CA GLU A 205 -5.27 -1.89 -6.91
C GLU A 205 -4.01 -2.61 -6.42
N LYS A 206 -3.19 -1.94 -5.60
CA LYS A 206 -2.00 -2.54 -4.99
C LYS A 206 -2.36 -3.71 -4.07
N ALA A 207 -3.34 -3.54 -3.18
CA ALA A 207 -3.76 -4.60 -2.25
C ALA A 207 -4.35 -5.82 -2.98
N GLU A 208 -5.12 -5.61 -4.06
CA GLU A 208 -5.64 -6.70 -4.90
C GLU A 208 -4.53 -7.46 -5.62
N ILE A 209 -3.50 -6.75 -6.13
CA ILE A 209 -2.31 -7.37 -6.72
C ILE A 209 -1.57 -8.21 -5.68
N ASP A 210 -1.33 -7.67 -4.49
CA ASP A 210 -0.62 -8.35 -3.42
C ASP A 210 -1.36 -9.63 -2.97
N LEU A 211 -2.69 -9.57 -2.81
CA LEU A 211 -3.52 -10.74 -2.48
C LEU A 211 -3.40 -11.83 -3.55
N LYS A 212 -3.53 -11.46 -4.83
CA LYS A 212 -3.42 -12.40 -5.94
C LYS A 212 -2.04 -13.06 -6.00
N GLN A 213 -0.97 -12.30 -5.71
CA GLN A 213 0.38 -12.85 -5.63
C GLN A 213 0.54 -13.82 -4.46
N TYR A 214 -0.05 -13.51 -3.30
CA TYR A 214 -0.02 -14.37 -2.11
C TYR A 214 -0.71 -15.71 -2.35
N GLN A 215 -1.94 -15.69 -2.89
CA GLN A 215 -2.68 -16.91 -3.27
C GLN A 215 -1.94 -17.74 -4.31
N LYS A 216 -1.35 -17.10 -5.33
CA LYS A 216 -0.57 -17.80 -6.37
C LYS A 216 0.67 -18.49 -5.80
N LYS A 217 1.37 -17.86 -4.85
CA LYS A 217 2.51 -18.49 -4.16
C LYS A 217 2.08 -19.75 -3.40
N HIS A 218 0.96 -19.68 -2.68
CA HIS A 218 0.39 -20.83 -1.97
C HIS A 218 0.05 -21.99 -2.93
N GLN A 219 -0.64 -21.70 -4.03
CA GLN A 219 -0.98 -22.71 -5.04
C GLN A 219 0.26 -23.40 -5.62
N ILE A 220 1.29 -22.64 -5.99
CA ILE A 220 2.56 -23.19 -6.50
C ILE A 220 3.25 -24.06 -5.43
N ALA A 221 3.21 -23.66 -4.16
CA ALA A 221 3.79 -24.45 -3.07
C ALA A 221 3.06 -25.80 -2.89
N GLN A 222 1.73 -25.80 -2.92
CA GLN A 222 0.91 -27.02 -2.87
C GLN A 222 1.17 -27.96 -4.04
N GLU A 223 1.25 -27.43 -5.27
CA GLU A 223 1.56 -28.22 -6.46
C GLU A 223 2.95 -28.88 -6.35
N ASN A 224 3.94 -28.13 -5.87
CA ASN A 224 5.30 -28.64 -5.69
C ASN A 224 5.38 -29.69 -4.58
N ALA A 225 4.67 -29.50 -3.46
CA ALA A 225 4.58 -30.48 -2.38
C ALA A 225 3.96 -31.80 -2.85
N THR A 226 2.90 -31.72 -3.65
CA THR A 226 2.23 -32.88 -4.24
C THR A 226 3.16 -33.63 -5.20
N LYS A 227 3.84 -32.92 -6.11
CA LYS A 227 4.83 -33.51 -7.03
C LYS A 227 5.99 -34.18 -6.30
N TYR A 228 6.47 -33.55 -5.22
CA TYR A 228 7.53 -34.09 -4.38
C TYR A 228 7.10 -35.38 -3.67
N LYS A 229 5.91 -35.40 -3.06
CA LYS A 229 5.35 -36.60 -2.40
C LYS A 229 5.20 -37.76 -3.39
N ALA A 230 4.63 -37.51 -4.57
CA ALA A 230 4.50 -38.54 -5.61
C ALA A 230 5.85 -39.11 -6.05
N SER A 231 6.87 -38.26 -6.21
CA SER A 231 8.23 -38.67 -6.56
C SER A 231 8.87 -39.52 -5.46
N LEU A 232 8.69 -39.13 -4.18
CA LEU A 232 9.16 -39.92 -3.03
C LEU A 232 8.49 -41.30 -2.96
N THR A 233 7.16 -41.36 -3.14
CA THR A 233 6.43 -42.63 -3.13
C THR A 233 6.96 -43.56 -4.22
N SER A 234 7.19 -43.05 -5.43
CA SER A 234 7.78 -43.85 -6.51
C SER A 234 9.19 -44.38 -6.18
N ILE A 235 10.05 -43.56 -5.56
CA ILE A 235 11.39 -44.01 -5.12
C ILE A 235 11.28 -45.07 -4.01
N TYR A 236 10.34 -44.90 -3.08
CA TYR A 236 10.09 -45.84 -2.00
C TYR A 236 9.62 -47.20 -2.52
N ASP A 237 8.67 -47.22 -3.46
CA ASP A 237 8.15 -48.44 -4.08
C ASP A 237 9.23 -49.20 -4.85
N ASP A 238 10.10 -48.48 -5.57
CA ASP A 238 11.25 -49.09 -6.23
C ASP A 238 12.26 -49.67 -5.22
N ALA A 239 12.53 -48.99 -4.11
CA ALA A 239 13.42 -49.49 -3.05
C ALA A 239 12.87 -50.74 -2.34
N LEU A 240 11.55 -50.80 -2.11
CA LEU A 240 10.86 -52.01 -1.63
C LEU A 240 11.03 -53.17 -2.63
N SER A 241 10.84 -52.91 -3.94
CA SER A 241 10.96 -53.95 -4.97
C SER A 241 12.36 -54.57 -5.07
N LEU A 242 13.39 -53.85 -4.59
CA LEU A 242 14.77 -54.33 -4.55
C LEU A 242 15.14 -55.02 -3.23
N ASN A 243 14.18 -55.21 -2.31
CA ASN A 243 14.40 -55.71 -0.95
C ASN A 243 15.44 -54.91 -0.16
N LEU A 244 15.60 -53.62 -0.47
CA LEU A 244 16.48 -52.72 0.26
C LEU A 244 15.82 -52.21 1.55
N ILE A 245 14.49 -52.34 1.65
CA ILE A 245 13.66 -51.94 2.79
C ILE A 245 12.81 -53.17 3.19
N PRO A 246 12.68 -53.51 4.48
CA PRO A 246 11.81 -54.60 4.94
C PRO A 246 10.34 -54.36 4.58
N ALA A 247 9.62 -55.43 4.21
CA ALA A 247 8.21 -55.36 3.79
C ALA A 247 7.21 -55.07 4.92
N ASP A 248 7.65 -55.07 6.17
CA ASP A 248 6.80 -55.07 7.37
C ASP A 248 6.19 -53.69 7.71
N ASN A 249 6.46 -52.65 6.91
CA ASN A 249 6.14 -51.26 7.24
C ASN A 249 5.13 -50.61 6.27
N PHE A 250 3.88 -51.05 6.28
CA PHE A 250 2.80 -50.49 5.44
C PHE A 250 2.39 -49.04 5.79
N PHE A 251 2.55 -48.60 7.04
CA PHE A 251 2.16 -47.26 7.52
C PHE A 251 3.12 -46.12 7.12
N VAL A 252 4.32 -46.44 6.62
CA VAL A 252 5.35 -45.45 6.26
C VAL A 252 4.97 -44.61 5.03
N ARG A 253 4.00 -45.06 4.21
CA ARG A 253 3.56 -44.37 2.98
C ARG A 253 2.93 -43.00 3.23
N GLU A 254 2.45 -42.73 4.43
CA GLU A 254 1.76 -41.48 4.76
C GLU A 254 2.74 -40.34 5.12
N ASN A 255 3.93 -40.69 5.62
CA ASN A 255 4.92 -39.73 6.12
C ASN A 255 6.15 -39.61 5.19
N ALA A 256 6.27 -38.47 4.52
CA ALA A 256 7.39 -38.17 3.62
C ALA A 256 8.76 -38.13 4.31
N HIS A 257 8.80 -37.84 5.61
CA HIS A 257 10.05 -37.82 6.37
C HIS A 257 10.53 -39.23 6.71
N GLU A 258 9.63 -40.12 7.10
CA GLU A 258 9.94 -41.52 7.35
C GLU A 258 10.35 -42.23 6.06
N MET A 259 9.63 -42.03 4.95
CA MET A 259 10.04 -42.57 3.64
C MET A 259 11.48 -42.18 3.29
N LEU A 260 11.82 -40.90 3.45
CA LEU A 260 13.16 -40.40 3.12
C LEU A 260 14.24 -40.95 4.08
N HIS A 261 13.92 -41.18 5.35
CA HIS A 261 14.82 -41.80 6.32
C HIS A 261 15.15 -43.24 5.91
N TYR A 262 14.13 -44.08 5.67
CA TYR A 262 14.33 -45.48 5.27
C TYR A 262 15.08 -45.62 3.94
N ILE A 263 14.76 -44.79 2.94
CA ILE A 263 15.48 -44.81 1.66
C ILE A 263 16.96 -44.43 1.86
N LYS A 264 17.26 -43.45 2.72
CA LYS A 264 18.66 -43.06 3.01
C LYS A 264 19.43 -44.15 3.75
N GLU A 265 18.81 -44.81 4.72
CA GLU A 265 19.43 -45.94 5.42
C GLU A 265 19.71 -47.11 4.48
N ALA A 266 18.73 -47.45 3.65
CA ALA A 266 18.85 -48.46 2.59
C ALA A 266 20.01 -48.16 1.63
N LEU A 267 20.15 -46.90 1.19
CA LEU A 267 21.25 -46.48 0.32
C LEU A 267 22.60 -46.43 1.03
N ALA A 268 22.63 -46.12 2.33
CA ALA A 268 23.85 -46.17 3.13
C ALA A 268 24.34 -47.61 3.31
N ALA A 269 23.42 -48.55 3.54
CA ALA A 269 23.71 -49.99 3.57
C ALA A 269 24.21 -50.48 2.20
N TYR A 270 23.58 -50.05 1.11
CA TYR A 270 24.03 -50.32 -0.26
C TYR A 270 25.43 -49.79 -0.56
N ASN A 271 25.73 -48.54 -0.21
CA ASN A 271 27.06 -47.95 -0.45
C ASN A 271 28.15 -48.69 0.34
N LYS A 272 27.84 -49.24 1.52
CA LYS A 272 28.76 -50.11 2.28
C LYS A 272 28.98 -51.45 1.57
N LEU A 273 27.95 -52.03 0.96
CA LEU A 273 28.02 -53.32 0.27
C LEU A 273 28.90 -53.32 -1.00
N ILE A 274 29.04 -52.18 -1.68
CA ILE A 274 29.81 -52.08 -2.95
C ILE A 274 31.28 -51.71 -2.74
N LYS A 275 31.62 -51.00 -1.66
CA LYS A 275 32.96 -50.39 -1.51
C LYS A 275 34.08 -51.32 -1.04
N ASN A 276 33.81 -52.57 -0.66
CA ASN A 276 34.82 -53.36 0.05
C ASN A 276 35.53 -54.40 -0.83
N ASP A 277 36.68 -54.01 -1.38
CA ASP A 277 37.77 -54.94 -1.76
C ASP A 277 38.22 -55.80 -0.56
N GLU A 278 37.99 -55.30 0.66
CA GLU A 278 38.17 -56.02 1.92
C GLU A 278 37.31 -57.28 2.02
N ASP A 279 36.09 -57.31 1.46
CA ASP A 279 35.21 -58.48 1.57
C ASP A 279 35.69 -59.63 0.68
N THR A 280 36.39 -59.33 -0.41
CA THR A 280 37.09 -60.33 -1.23
C THR A 280 38.21 -61.00 -0.44
N LYS A 281 39.07 -60.19 0.17
CA LYS A 281 40.18 -60.66 1.02
C LYS A 281 39.67 -61.39 2.25
N LYS A 282 38.59 -60.91 2.86
CA LYS A 282 37.95 -61.53 4.04
C LYS A 282 37.31 -62.86 3.71
N LEU A 283 36.71 -63.00 2.53
CA LEU A 283 36.16 -64.27 2.05
C LEU A 283 37.28 -65.29 1.75
N GLU A 284 38.42 -64.84 1.22
CA GLU A 284 39.61 -65.69 1.06
C GLU A 284 40.23 -66.10 2.41
N LEU A 285 40.34 -65.16 3.36
CA LEU A 285 40.84 -65.40 4.71
C LEU A 285 39.95 -66.41 5.47
N LEU A 286 38.63 -66.25 5.42
CA LEU A 286 37.69 -67.18 6.05
C LEU A 286 37.73 -68.58 5.40
N LYS A 287 37.95 -68.67 4.08
CA LYS A 287 38.18 -69.96 3.41
C LYS A 287 39.47 -70.63 3.90
N LYS A 288 40.54 -69.84 4.09
CA LYS A 288 41.82 -70.31 4.63
C LYS A 288 41.69 -70.75 6.09
N GLU A 289 41.00 -69.98 6.92
CA GLU A 289 40.73 -70.29 8.32
C GLU A 289 39.91 -71.58 8.46
N ARG A 290 38.87 -71.77 7.62
CA ARG A 290 38.11 -73.03 7.55
C ARG A 290 39.01 -74.23 7.26
N TYR A 291 39.94 -74.07 6.32
CA TYR A 291 40.89 -75.13 5.97
C TYR A 291 41.83 -75.47 7.14
N GLU A 292 42.39 -74.47 7.81
CA GLU A 292 43.26 -74.66 8.97
C GLU A 292 42.54 -75.29 10.17
N LEU A 293 41.31 -74.87 10.46
CA LEU A 293 40.48 -75.43 11.52
C LEU A 293 40.15 -76.91 11.25
N ASN A 294 39.80 -77.26 10.01
CA ASN A 294 39.57 -78.65 9.61
C ASN A 294 40.82 -79.51 9.76
N ASN A 295 41.99 -78.99 9.37
CA ASN A 295 43.25 -79.72 9.54
C ASN A 295 43.57 -79.98 11.02
N LYS A 296 43.40 -78.98 11.89
CA LYS A 296 43.61 -79.14 13.34
C LYS A 296 42.63 -80.16 13.94
N LEU A 297 41.35 -80.09 13.59
CA LEU A 297 40.35 -81.07 14.03
C LEU A 297 40.68 -82.49 13.55
N SER A 298 41.20 -82.64 12.33
CA SER A 298 41.64 -83.94 11.81
C SER A 298 42.73 -84.59 12.68
N ILE A 299 43.72 -83.81 13.14
CA ILE A 299 44.79 -84.28 14.03
C ILE A 299 44.22 -84.73 15.37
N TYR A 300 43.34 -83.93 15.98
CA TYR A 300 42.69 -84.29 17.25
C TYR A 300 41.84 -85.56 17.12
N ASN A 301 41.09 -85.70 16.03
CA ASN A 301 40.28 -86.89 15.75
C ASN A 301 41.16 -88.13 15.55
N SER A 302 42.31 -88.00 14.88
CA SER A 302 43.29 -89.09 14.73
C SER A 302 43.84 -89.57 16.08
N LEU A 303 44.20 -88.64 16.96
CA LEU A 303 44.66 -88.92 18.33
C LEU A 303 43.60 -89.65 19.17
N LEU A 304 42.34 -89.20 19.09
CA LEU A 304 41.22 -89.86 19.75
C LEU A 304 41.03 -91.30 19.23
N ALA A 305 41.14 -91.51 17.92
CA ALA A 305 41.03 -92.84 17.31
C ALA A 305 42.17 -93.78 17.77
N GLU A 306 43.39 -93.27 17.86
CA GLU A 306 44.56 -94.06 18.28
C GLU A 306 44.50 -94.45 19.77
N MET A 307 44.01 -93.55 20.63
CA MET A 307 43.75 -93.87 22.04
C MET A 307 42.69 -94.94 22.23
N GLN A 308 41.59 -94.88 21.46
CA GLN A 308 40.57 -95.93 21.48
C GLN A 308 41.14 -97.28 21.02
N LYS A 309 42.05 -97.26 20.03
CA LYS A 309 42.75 -98.46 19.56
C LYS A 309 43.65 -99.05 20.64
N GLN A 310 44.44 -98.26 21.36
CA GLN A 310 45.24 -98.76 22.50
C GLN A 310 44.37 -99.35 23.62
N LYS A 311 43.27 -98.68 23.98
CA LYS A 311 42.35 -99.13 25.03
C LYS A 311 41.69 -100.48 24.68
N SER A 312 41.33 -100.68 23.42
CA SER A 312 40.73 -101.95 22.95
C SER A 312 41.77 -103.08 22.85
N SER A 313 42.98 -102.81 22.34
CA SER A 313 44.08 -103.78 22.31
C SER A 313 44.49 -104.26 23.71
N GLY A 314 44.62 -103.34 24.67
CA GLY A 314 44.96 -103.69 26.06
C GLY A 314 43.89 -104.52 26.77
N LYS A 315 42.62 -104.41 26.34
CA LYS A 315 41.51 -105.24 26.84
C LYS A 315 41.58 -106.66 26.27
N LYS A 316 41.95 -106.81 25.00
CA LYS A 316 42.13 -108.12 24.34
C LYS A 316 43.29 -108.92 24.94
N ILE A 317 44.45 -108.29 25.16
CA ILE A 317 45.62 -108.97 25.75
C ILE A 317 45.32 -109.48 27.18
N GLN A 318 44.58 -108.72 27.98
CA GLN A 318 44.17 -109.16 29.32
C GLN A 318 43.26 -110.39 29.29
N ASP A 319 42.33 -110.44 28.34
CA ASP A 319 41.43 -111.59 28.18
C ASP A 319 42.22 -112.84 27.80
N SER A 320 43.18 -112.73 26.88
CA SER A 320 44.04 -113.84 26.44
C SER A 320 44.92 -114.44 27.55
N LEU A 321 45.18 -113.70 28.62
CA LEU A 321 46.06 -114.13 29.73
C LEU A 321 45.30 -114.62 30.97
N ARG A 322 43.96 -114.54 31.01
CA ARG A 322 43.16 -115.12 32.11
C ARG A 322 43.39 -116.62 32.35
N PRO A 323 43.56 -117.47 31.31
CA PRO A 323 43.76 -118.90 31.51
C PRO A 323 44.99 -119.27 32.34
N ILE A 324 46.03 -118.43 32.39
CA ILE A 324 47.25 -118.70 33.18
C ILE A 324 46.93 -118.81 34.68
N THR A 325 46.05 -117.96 35.19
CA THR A 325 45.59 -118.01 36.59
C THR A 325 44.81 -119.29 36.88
N PHE A 326 43.97 -119.71 35.93
CA PHE A 326 43.17 -120.94 36.02
C PHE A 326 44.04 -122.20 35.97
N ILE A 327 45.04 -122.22 35.07
CA ILE A 327 46.00 -123.33 34.93
C ILE A 327 46.83 -123.51 36.20
N LYS A 328 47.16 -122.42 36.92
CA LYS A 328 47.87 -122.48 38.21
C LYS A 328 47.02 -123.11 39.31
N GLU A 329 45.74 -122.77 39.38
CA GLU A 329 44.81 -123.32 40.37
C GLU A 329 44.52 -124.81 40.16
N HIS A 330 44.71 -125.31 38.94
CA HIS A 330 44.46 -126.71 38.55
C HIS A 330 45.75 -127.41 38.09
N ILE A 331 46.92 -126.93 38.53
CA ILE A 331 48.22 -127.41 38.01
C ILE A 331 48.48 -128.88 38.38
N ASP A 332 47.83 -129.35 39.45
CA ASP A 332 47.88 -130.73 39.94
C ASP A 332 47.02 -131.69 39.07
N GLU A 333 46.16 -131.15 38.20
CA GLU A 333 45.29 -131.90 37.29
C GLU A 333 45.91 -132.07 35.89
N VAL A 334 47.09 -131.47 35.65
CA VAL A 334 47.79 -131.45 34.36
C VAL A 334 49.15 -132.15 34.49
N ILE A 335 49.60 -132.87 33.45
CA ILE A 335 50.86 -133.64 33.46
C ILE A 335 52.04 -132.70 33.76
N ILE A 336 52.69 -132.92 34.91
CA ILE A 336 53.80 -132.11 35.41
C ILE A 336 55.10 -132.56 34.73
N SER A 337 55.53 -131.84 33.70
CA SER A 337 56.92 -131.91 33.21
C SER A 337 57.72 -130.71 33.74
N PRO A 338 59.04 -130.87 34.00
CA PRO A 338 59.90 -129.75 34.44
C PRO A 338 59.84 -128.54 33.51
N GLU A 339 59.77 -128.77 32.19
CA GLU A 339 59.69 -127.74 31.15
C GLU A 339 58.37 -126.97 31.19
N THR A 340 57.29 -127.64 31.60
CA THR A 340 55.94 -127.05 31.68
C THR A 340 55.86 -126.06 32.85
N ILE A 341 56.48 -126.39 33.99
CA ILE A 341 56.59 -125.48 35.15
C ILE A 341 57.43 -124.26 34.79
N GLU A 342 58.55 -124.45 34.09
CA GLU A 342 59.44 -123.36 33.68
C GLU A 342 58.74 -122.39 32.73
N LEU A 343 57.98 -122.90 31.75
CA LEU A 343 57.16 -122.09 30.86
C LEU A 343 56.07 -121.31 31.62
N LEU A 344 55.40 -121.94 32.59
CA LEU A 344 54.40 -121.28 33.43
C LEU A 344 55.01 -120.17 34.29
N HIS A 345 56.19 -120.40 34.86
CA HIS A 345 56.94 -119.37 35.58
C HIS A 345 57.35 -118.21 34.67
N LEU A 346 57.77 -118.49 33.43
CA LEU A 346 58.11 -117.46 32.46
C LEU A 346 56.88 -116.62 32.08
N LEU A 347 55.75 -117.28 31.82
CA LEU A 347 54.46 -116.64 31.53
C LEU A 347 53.93 -115.84 32.72
N GLU A 348 54.14 -116.32 33.96
CA GLU A 348 53.79 -115.59 35.18
C GLU A 348 54.68 -114.36 35.38
N LYS A 349 55.99 -114.48 35.16
CA LYS A 349 56.92 -113.34 35.17
C LYS A 349 56.52 -112.30 34.13
N GLN A 350 56.13 -112.73 32.93
CA GLN A 350 55.59 -111.84 31.89
C GLN A 350 54.24 -111.23 32.33
N LEU A 351 53.35 -111.99 32.95
CA LEU A 351 52.06 -111.51 33.48
C LEU A 351 52.27 -110.42 34.54
N VAL A 352 53.25 -110.59 35.43
CA VAL A 352 53.63 -109.59 36.44
C VAL A 352 54.21 -108.35 35.77
N GLN A 353 55.14 -108.49 34.81
CA GLN A 353 55.68 -107.36 34.05
C GLN A 353 54.60 -106.59 33.27
N ILE A 354 53.60 -107.27 32.70
CA ILE A 354 52.46 -106.64 32.01
C ILE A 354 51.49 -105.98 32.99
N LYS A 355 51.32 -106.53 34.20
CA LYS A 355 50.53 -105.91 35.27
C LYS A 355 51.24 -104.68 35.87
N GLU A 356 52.57 -104.68 35.95
CA GLU A 356 53.35 -103.54 36.43
C GLU A 356 53.47 -102.42 35.38
N SER A 357 53.63 -102.76 34.09
CA SER A 357 53.65 -101.77 32.99
C SER A 357 52.31 -101.05 32.79
N ARG A 358 51.22 -101.54 33.41
CA ARG A 358 49.90 -100.87 33.45
C ARG A 358 49.81 -99.64 34.35
N LYS A 359 50.81 -99.30 35.16
CA LYS A 359 50.72 -98.13 36.05
C LYS A 359 50.75 -96.78 35.30
N GLU A 360 51.25 -96.74 34.07
CA GLU A 360 51.16 -95.53 33.24
C GLU A 360 49.96 -95.60 32.29
N LYS A 361 48.83 -95.02 32.72
CA LYS A 361 47.77 -94.63 31.78
C LYS A 361 48.30 -93.44 30.96
N PRO A 362 48.26 -93.45 29.63
CA PRO A 362 48.51 -92.24 28.86
C PRO A 362 47.43 -91.21 29.25
N LYS A 363 47.85 -90.15 29.94
CA LYS A 363 46.98 -89.03 30.32
C LYS A 363 47.02 -88.02 29.18
N LEU A 364 45.88 -87.79 28.55
CA LEU A 364 45.72 -86.60 27.72
C LEU A 364 45.86 -85.35 28.61
N PRO A 365 46.36 -84.24 28.05
CA PRO A 365 46.25 -82.94 28.68
C PRO A 365 44.81 -82.67 29.14
N HIS A 366 44.65 -82.08 30.32
CA HIS A 366 43.34 -81.80 30.91
C HIS A 366 42.46 -80.88 30.04
N ASP A 367 43.07 -80.09 29.16
CA ASP A 367 42.41 -79.15 28.25
C ASP A 367 42.02 -79.77 26.89
N PHE A 368 42.38 -81.04 26.60
CA PHE A 368 42.21 -81.61 25.26
C PHE A 368 40.74 -81.62 24.78
N ALA A 369 39.80 -82.03 25.66
CA ALA A 369 38.39 -82.10 25.34
C ALA A 369 37.78 -80.71 25.11
N LEU A 370 38.13 -79.76 25.98
CA LEU A 370 37.74 -78.35 25.84
C LEU A 370 38.23 -77.78 24.50
N ARG A 371 39.50 -78.00 24.16
CA ARG A 371 40.10 -77.50 22.92
C ARG A 371 39.49 -78.11 21.66
N HIS A 372 39.06 -79.37 21.73
CA HIS A 372 38.36 -80.05 20.63
C HIS A 372 36.96 -79.47 20.38
N GLU A 373 36.18 -79.23 21.44
CA GLU A 373 34.89 -78.55 21.34
C GLU A 373 35.04 -77.11 20.85
N GLU A 374 35.99 -76.36 21.39
CA GLU A 374 36.28 -74.99 20.95
C GLU A 374 36.60 -74.90 19.46
N LEU A 375 37.38 -75.83 18.91
CA LEU A 375 37.72 -75.87 17.49
C LEU A 375 36.48 -76.17 16.63
N LYS A 376 35.56 -77.02 17.12
CA LYS A 376 34.31 -77.36 16.44
C LYS A 376 33.35 -76.17 16.40
N ASP A 377 33.24 -75.44 17.50
CA ASP A 377 32.41 -74.23 17.58
C ASP A 377 32.96 -73.10 16.70
N LYS A 378 34.29 -72.93 16.69
CA LYS A 378 34.97 -71.99 15.78
C LYS A 378 34.71 -72.31 14.31
N LEU A 379 34.74 -73.59 13.93
CA LEU A 379 34.42 -74.01 12.56
C LEU A 379 32.97 -73.68 12.18
N LYS A 380 32.01 -74.00 13.06
CA LYS A 380 30.59 -73.72 12.83
C LYS A 380 30.32 -72.22 12.67
N ALA A 381 30.94 -71.39 13.50
CA ALA A 381 30.85 -69.93 13.38
C ALA A 381 31.46 -69.41 12.07
N CYS A 382 32.59 -69.98 11.62
CA CYS A 382 33.23 -69.65 10.35
C CYS A 382 32.34 -70.00 9.14
N GLU A 383 31.66 -71.13 9.16
CA GLU A 383 30.78 -71.58 8.06
C GLU A 383 29.50 -70.72 7.93
N SER A 384 28.89 -70.32 9.04
CA SER A 384 27.75 -69.39 9.03
C SER A 384 28.12 -68.07 8.37
N LYS A 385 29.28 -67.49 8.74
CA LYS A 385 29.79 -66.24 8.15
C LYS A 385 30.07 -66.35 6.65
N LEU A 386 30.60 -67.51 6.19
CA LEU A 386 30.84 -67.77 4.76
C LEU A 386 29.54 -67.83 3.95
N LYS A 387 28.49 -68.44 4.50
CA LYS A 387 27.19 -68.56 3.84
C LYS A 387 26.54 -67.19 3.60
N GLU A 388 26.55 -66.33 4.62
CA GLU A 388 26.01 -64.97 4.54
C GLU A 388 26.71 -64.12 3.46
N LEU A 389 28.05 -64.09 3.47
CA LEU A 389 28.83 -63.31 2.50
C LEU A 389 28.65 -63.80 1.05
N THR A 390 28.43 -65.11 0.85
CA THR A 390 28.24 -65.68 -0.49
C THR A 390 26.88 -65.29 -1.10
N ILE A 391 25.83 -65.24 -0.29
CA ILE A 391 24.48 -64.81 -0.72
C ILE A 391 24.52 -63.34 -1.13
N LEU A 392 25.13 -62.48 -0.30
CA LEU A 392 25.28 -61.05 -0.57
C LEU A 392 25.96 -60.77 -1.93
N ARG A 393 27.04 -61.50 -2.26
CA ARG A 393 27.76 -61.34 -3.54
C ARG A 393 26.93 -61.69 -4.76
N LYS A 394 26.10 -62.74 -4.70
CA LYS A 394 25.25 -63.13 -5.82
C LYS A 394 24.22 -62.06 -6.17
N THR A 395 23.69 -61.37 -5.16
CA THR A 395 22.74 -60.27 -5.33
C THR A 395 23.39 -59.05 -5.99
N ILE A 396 24.60 -58.68 -5.55
CA ILE A 396 25.35 -57.53 -6.08
C ILE A 396 25.82 -57.76 -7.53
N ALA A 397 26.15 -59.01 -7.89
CA ALA A 397 26.61 -59.36 -9.23
C ALA A 397 25.50 -59.35 -10.31
N ASN A 398 24.23 -59.11 -9.95
CA ASN A 398 23.12 -59.03 -10.90
C ASN A 398 23.06 -57.64 -11.58
N PRO A 399 23.32 -57.52 -12.90
CA PRO A 399 23.40 -56.22 -13.58
C PRO A 399 22.09 -55.42 -13.56
N LYS A 400 20.94 -56.09 -13.68
CA LYS A 400 19.61 -55.42 -13.67
C LYS A 400 19.27 -54.85 -12.30
N TRP A 401 19.66 -55.56 -11.24
CA TRP A 401 19.48 -55.07 -9.87
C TRP A 401 20.41 -53.87 -9.60
N LEU A 402 21.65 -53.94 -10.07
CA LEU A 402 22.64 -52.87 -9.92
C LEU A 402 22.22 -51.58 -10.64
N GLU A 403 21.74 -51.67 -11.88
CA GLU A 403 21.24 -50.54 -12.65
C GLU A 403 20.08 -49.82 -11.94
N ARG A 404 19.09 -50.57 -11.43
CA ARG A 404 17.95 -50.01 -10.69
C ARG A 404 18.38 -49.36 -9.38
N ALA A 405 19.34 -49.95 -8.66
CA ALA A 405 19.87 -49.39 -7.41
C ALA A 405 20.67 -48.09 -7.63
N ILE A 406 21.47 -48.01 -8.70
CA ILE A 406 22.17 -46.79 -9.11
C ILE A 406 21.18 -45.71 -9.55
N GLY A 407 20.16 -46.08 -10.33
CA GLY A 407 19.09 -45.18 -10.74
C GLY A 407 18.33 -44.60 -9.54
N LEU A 408 18.05 -45.41 -8.51
CA LEU A 408 17.43 -44.94 -7.26
C LEU A 408 18.28 -43.92 -6.52
N LYS A 409 19.58 -44.18 -6.39
CA LYS A 409 20.53 -43.25 -5.78
C LYS A 409 20.49 -41.90 -6.48
N TYR A 410 20.61 -41.89 -7.80
CA TYR A 410 20.62 -40.67 -8.59
C TYR A 410 19.28 -39.91 -8.53
N ARG A 411 18.16 -40.62 -8.55
CA ARG A 411 16.82 -40.03 -8.40
C ARG A 411 16.62 -39.39 -7.03
N LEU A 412 17.15 -39.99 -5.96
CA LEU A 412 17.07 -39.42 -4.62
C LEU A 412 18.00 -38.21 -4.46
N GLU A 413 19.22 -38.26 -4.99
CA GLU A 413 20.18 -37.15 -4.94
C GLU A 413 19.66 -35.90 -5.68
N ASN A 414 18.94 -36.10 -6.79
CA ASN A 414 18.34 -35.01 -7.57
C ASN A 414 16.96 -34.57 -7.10
N LEU A 415 16.40 -35.22 -6.07
CA LEU A 415 15.08 -34.88 -5.55
C LEU A 415 15.16 -33.59 -4.72
N LYS A 416 14.75 -32.47 -5.32
CA LYS A 416 14.72 -31.17 -4.64
C LYS A 416 13.54 -31.09 -3.68
N ARG A 417 13.83 -30.79 -2.41
CA ARG A 417 12.79 -30.49 -1.41
C ARG A 417 12.04 -29.21 -1.81
N PRO A 418 10.70 -29.20 -1.79
CA PRO A 418 9.93 -27.98 -2.00
C PRO A 418 10.24 -26.98 -0.90
N LYS A 419 10.16 -25.69 -1.22
CA LYS A 419 10.21 -24.64 -0.20
C LYS A 419 9.00 -24.77 0.72
N GLU A 420 9.20 -24.45 2.00
CA GLU A 420 8.12 -24.42 2.97
C GLU A 420 7.06 -23.42 2.54
N ASP A 421 5.80 -23.83 2.66
CA ASP A 421 4.67 -22.97 2.37
C ASP A 421 4.43 -22.06 3.58
N THR A 422 4.72 -20.78 3.42
CA THR A 422 4.53 -19.77 4.46
C THR A 422 3.09 -19.26 4.55
N TYR A 423 2.15 -19.89 3.84
CA TYR A 423 0.75 -19.50 3.82
C TYR A 423 0.09 -19.62 5.20
N GLN A 424 -0.67 -18.58 5.52
CA GLN A 424 -1.53 -18.47 6.70
C GLN A 424 -2.89 -17.90 6.28
N ALA A 425 -3.97 -18.61 6.63
CA ALA A 425 -5.34 -18.18 6.33
C ALA A 425 -5.71 -16.85 7.01
N SER A 426 -5.18 -16.59 8.20
CA SER A 426 -5.36 -15.31 8.91
C SER A 426 -4.78 -14.13 8.13
N THR A 427 -3.65 -14.32 7.46
CA THR A 427 -3.01 -13.27 6.65
C THR A 427 -3.83 -12.99 5.40
N GLU A 428 -4.35 -14.01 4.72
CA GLU A 428 -5.27 -13.81 3.59
C GLU A 428 -6.53 -13.05 4.02
N GLN A 429 -7.14 -13.45 5.13
CA GLN A 429 -8.33 -12.78 5.65
C GLN A 429 -8.08 -11.30 5.99
N ASN A 430 -6.90 -10.98 6.53
CA ASN A 430 -6.50 -9.59 6.80
C ASN A 430 -6.32 -8.76 5.51
N MET A 431 -5.83 -9.38 4.44
CA MET A 431 -5.70 -8.70 3.13
C MET A 431 -7.08 -8.44 2.52
N ILE A 432 -8.01 -9.40 2.63
CA ILE A 432 -9.39 -9.25 2.17
C ILE A 432 -10.10 -8.14 2.96
N SER A 433 -10.00 -8.16 4.30
CA SER A 433 -10.63 -7.14 5.15
C SER A 433 -10.07 -5.74 4.89
N LEU A 434 -8.77 -5.63 4.61
CA LEU A 434 -8.17 -4.37 4.18
C LEU A 434 -8.78 -3.86 2.87
N ILE A 435 -8.93 -4.72 1.86
CA ILE A 435 -9.56 -4.34 0.57
C ILE A 435 -11.01 -3.91 0.79
N GLU A 436 -11.78 -4.64 1.60
CA GLU A 436 -13.16 -4.27 1.93
C GLU A 436 -13.25 -2.91 2.63
N SER A 437 -12.36 -2.66 3.60
CA SER A 437 -12.31 -1.38 4.31
C SER A 437 -12.00 -0.21 3.37
N LEU A 438 -11.05 -0.38 2.44
CA LEU A 438 -10.70 0.63 1.44
C LEU A 438 -11.84 0.87 0.43
N LYS A 439 -12.59 -0.18 0.06
CA LYS A 439 -13.78 -0.06 -0.81
C LYS A 439 -14.92 0.68 -0.13
N ILE A 440 -15.12 0.46 1.18
CA ILE A 440 -16.09 1.23 1.98
C ILE A 440 -15.66 2.69 2.05
N GLU A 441 -14.38 2.96 2.31
CA GLU A 441 -13.83 4.32 2.33
C GLU A 441 -14.06 5.05 0.98
N GLN A 442 -13.78 4.37 -0.13
CA GLN A 442 -14.04 4.88 -1.48
C GLN A 442 -15.53 5.20 -1.70
N LYS A 443 -16.43 4.30 -1.27
CA LYS A 443 -17.89 4.51 -1.40
C LYS A 443 -18.36 5.70 -0.58
N ASN A 444 -17.85 5.86 0.64
CA ASN A 444 -18.17 7.00 1.49
C ASN A 444 -17.71 8.32 0.86
N MET A 445 -16.55 8.32 0.20
CA MET A 445 -16.10 9.49 -0.58
C MET A 445 -16.98 9.80 -1.77
N SER A 446 -17.65 8.81 -2.38
CA SER A 446 -18.58 9.06 -3.49
C SER A 446 -19.93 9.62 -3.03
N LEU A 447 -20.34 9.36 -1.79
CA LEU A 447 -21.54 9.94 -1.19
C LEU A 447 -21.32 11.40 -0.78
N LEU A 448 -20.08 11.74 -0.42
CA LEU A 448 -19.68 13.10 -0.02
C LEU A 448 -20.04 14.18 -1.08
N PRO A 449 -19.76 14.04 -2.40
CA PRO A 449 -20.21 14.99 -3.40
C PRO A 449 -21.71 15.25 -3.42
N HIS A 450 -22.52 14.19 -3.27
CA HIS A 450 -23.97 14.34 -3.25
C HIS A 450 -24.44 15.11 -2.01
N ASP A 451 -23.93 14.73 -0.83
CA ASP A 451 -24.26 15.40 0.43
C ASP A 451 -23.83 16.88 0.42
N VAL A 452 -22.65 17.17 -0.15
CA VAL A 452 -22.14 18.53 -0.33
C VAL A 452 -23.04 19.34 -1.26
N LYS A 453 -23.51 18.74 -2.36
CA LYS A 453 -24.41 19.40 -3.31
C LYS A 453 -25.77 19.71 -2.70
N GLU A 454 -26.37 18.75 -1.98
CA GLU A 454 -27.62 18.98 -1.24
C GLU A 454 -27.46 20.08 -0.20
N LYS A 455 -26.29 20.12 0.46
CA LYS A 455 -25.99 21.17 1.44
C LYS A 455 -25.83 22.55 0.78
N LEU A 456 -25.13 22.64 -0.36
CA LEU A 456 -25.01 23.86 -1.15
C LEU A 456 -26.39 24.35 -1.61
N ASN A 457 -27.22 23.45 -2.18
CA ASN A 457 -28.59 23.78 -2.57
C ASN A 457 -29.41 24.29 -1.37
N SER A 458 -29.26 23.70 -0.18
CA SER A 458 -29.93 24.17 1.03
C SER A 458 -29.52 25.62 1.39
N TYR A 459 -28.24 25.98 1.28
CA TYR A 459 -27.78 27.35 1.51
C TYR A 459 -28.26 28.33 0.45
N ILE A 460 -28.27 27.94 -0.83
CA ILE A 460 -28.79 28.78 -1.91
C ILE A 460 -30.30 29.03 -1.70
N ASN A 461 -31.06 27.97 -1.39
CA ASN A 461 -32.50 28.07 -1.20
C ASN A 461 -32.90 28.86 0.06
N LYS A 462 -32.03 28.92 1.08
CA LYS A 462 -32.23 29.80 2.25
C LYS A 462 -32.45 31.25 1.81
N TYR A 463 -31.60 31.75 0.91
CA TYR A 463 -31.69 33.12 0.39
C TYR A 463 -32.78 33.28 -0.68
N PHE A 464 -33.00 32.25 -1.50
CA PHE A 464 -34.08 32.24 -2.49
C PHE A 464 -35.47 32.38 -1.85
N HIS A 465 -35.72 31.64 -0.77
CA HIS A 465 -36.98 31.63 -0.02
C HIS A 465 -37.08 32.71 1.06
N SER A 466 -36.06 33.56 1.22
CA SER A 466 -36.15 34.72 2.10
C SER A 466 -37.28 35.65 1.63
N ILE A 467 -37.85 36.41 2.57
CA ILE A 467 -38.78 37.51 2.28
C ILE A 467 -38.18 38.58 1.35
N ASN A 468 -36.84 38.70 1.35
CA ASN A 468 -36.08 39.59 0.47
C ASN A 468 -35.62 38.91 -0.83
N GLY A 469 -35.84 37.60 -0.96
CA GLY A 469 -35.62 36.83 -2.18
C GLY A 469 -36.74 37.02 -3.22
N ILE A 470 -36.77 36.12 -4.20
CA ILE A 470 -37.73 36.16 -5.33
C ILE A 470 -38.87 35.14 -5.19
N VAL A 471 -39.06 34.58 -3.99
CA VAL A 471 -40.08 33.56 -3.69
C VAL A 471 -41.50 33.99 -4.10
N ASP A 472 -41.84 35.28 -4.02
CA ASP A 472 -43.17 35.78 -4.41
C ASP A 472 -43.49 35.52 -5.89
N SER A 473 -42.46 35.49 -6.75
CA SER A 473 -42.62 35.24 -8.19
C SER A 473 -42.60 33.74 -8.52
N TYR A 474 -42.03 32.92 -7.63
CA TYR A 474 -41.78 31.49 -7.82
C TYR A 474 -41.98 30.72 -6.50
N PRO A 475 -43.22 30.65 -5.96
CA PRO A 475 -43.46 30.16 -4.59
C PRO A 475 -43.25 28.65 -4.44
N ASP A 476 -43.51 27.88 -5.50
CA ASP A 476 -43.40 26.42 -5.51
C ASP A 476 -42.12 25.92 -6.18
N SER A 477 -41.11 26.78 -6.33
CA SER A 477 -39.86 26.45 -7.01
C SER A 477 -38.68 26.38 -6.04
N THR A 478 -37.65 25.61 -6.36
CA THR A 478 -36.36 25.60 -5.66
C THR A 478 -35.22 25.81 -6.64
N MET A 479 -34.15 26.45 -6.19
CA MET A 479 -32.91 26.58 -6.93
C MET A 479 -32.09 25.30 -6.81
N ARG A 480 -31.68 24.73 -7.95
CA ARG A 480 -30.82 23.55 -8.01
C ARG A 480 -29.56 23.86 -8.80
N TYR A 481 -28.41 23.62 -8.17
CA TYR A 481 -27.11 23.70 -8.81
C TYR A 481 -26.86 22.49 -9.72
N ASP A 482 -26.41 22.75 -10.93
CA ASP A 482 -25.96 21.74 -11.89
C ASP A 482 -24.44 21.85 -12.04
N ASP A 483 -23.72 20.76 -11.77
CA ASP A 483 -22.26 20.74 -11.81
C ASP A 483 -21.75 20.69 -13.26
N ASP A 484 -22.47 20.00 -14.14
CA ASP A 484 -22.06 19.80 -15.54
C ASP A 484 -22.19 21.11 -16.33
N GLU A 485 -23.25 21.88 -16.05
CA GLU A 485 -23.50 23.18 -16.67
C GLU A 485 -23.01 24.38 -15.86
N ARG A 486 -22.53 24.14 -14.62
CA ARG A 486 -22.05 25.18 -13.67
C ARG A 486 -23.04 26.33 -13.48
N ARG A 487 -24.33 26.03 -13.43
CA ARG A 487 -25.41 27.03 -13.33
C ARG A 487 -26.50 26.59 -12.38
N ILE A 488 -27.29 27.57 -11.94
CA ILE A 488 -28.54 27.29 -11.23
C ILE A 488 -29.69 27.22 -12.22
N SER A 489 -30.57 26.25 -11.98
CA SER A 489 -31.89 26.18 -12.58
C SER A 489 -32.98 26.21 -11.52
N LEU A 490 -34.16 26.74 -11.86
CA LEU A 490 -35.35 26.65 -11.02
C LEU A 490 -36.10 25.36 -11.32
N LEU A 491 -36.44 24.59 -10.29
CA LEU A 491 -37.22 23.36 -10.39
C LEU A 491 -38.53 23.53 -9.61
N ASN A 492 -39.66 23.34 -10.26
CA ASN A 492 -40.96 23.35 -9.58
C ASN A 492 -41.18 22.06 -8.81
N ASN A 493 -41.85 22.16 -7.67
CA ASN A 493 -42.18 21.02 -6.82
C ASN A 493 -43.01 19.98 -7.59
N GLY A 494 -42.44 18.78 -7.73
CA GLY A 494 -43.09 17.66 -8.44
C GLY A 494 -42.86 17.60 -9.95
N GLU A 495 -42.08 18.53 -10.52
CA GLU A 495 -41.62 18.45 -11.90
C GLU A 495 -40.20 17.86 -12.00
N ASP A 496 -39.94 17.08 -13.04
CA ASP A 496 -38.63 16.45 -13.28
C ASP A 496 -37.65 17.39 -14.01
N TYR A 497 -38.15 18.43 -14.67
CA TYR A 497 -37.36 19.30 -15.54
C TYR A 497 -37.35 20.76 -15.07
N PRO A 498 -36.21 21.46 -15.18
CA PRO A 498 -36.11 22.84 -14.78
C PRO A 498 -36.85 23.82 -15.71
N VAL A 499 -37.24 24.95 -15.15
CA VAL A 499 -37.80 26.10 -15.87
C VAL A 499 -36.77 26.66 -16.84
N ARG A 500 -37.07 26.61 -18.14
CA ARG A 500 -36.12 27.00 -19.21
C ARG A 500 -35.87 28.50 -19.32
N ASN A 501 -36.83 29.33 -18.95
CA ASN A 501 -36.69 30.78 -19.00
C ASN A 501 -37.40 31.41 -17.80
N ILE A 502 -36.63 32.12 -16.99
CA ILE A 502 -37.04 32.72 -15.72
C ILE A 502 -37.45 34.19 -15.93
N GLY A 503 -37.53 34.64 -17.19
CA GLY A 503 -38.09 35.94 -17.54
C GLY A 503 -37.05 37.05 -17.57
N SER A 504 -37.22 38.08 -16.73
CA SER A 504 -36.48 39.34 -16.81
C SER A 504 -35.04 39.23 -16.32
N LYS A 505 -34.17 40.15 -16.77
CA LYS A 505 -32.78 40.29 -16.29
C LYS A 505 -32.69 40.49 -14.77
N SER A 506 -33.69 41.12 -14.17
CA SER A 506 -33.78 41.27 -12.71
C SER A 506 -33.89 39.92 -11.99
N ASN A 507 -34.63 38.97 -12.57
CA ASN A 507 -34.82 37.66 -11.95
C ASN A 507 -33.50 36.88 -11.97
N TYR A 508 -32.79 36.89 -13.10
CA TYR A 508 -31.45 36.29 -13.18
C TYR A 508 -30.48 36.93 -12.19
N MET A 509 -30.55 38.24 -11.97
CA MET A 509 -29.75 38.92 -10.94
C MET A 509 -30.04 38.39 -9.53
N PHE A 510 -31.30 38.19 -9.16
CA PHE A 510 -31.62 37.54 -7.88
C PHE A 510 -31.06 36.11 -7.78
N LEU A 511 -31.08 35.34 -8.87
CA LEU A 511 -30.50 33.99 -8.87
C LEU A 511 -28.98 34.03 -8.67
N HIS A 512 -28.27 34.94 -9.32
CA HIS A 512 -26.84 35.14 -9.10
C HIS A 512 -26.54 35.53 -7.66
N LEU A 513 -27.28 36.49 -7.10
CA LEU A 513 -27.12 36.87 -5.70
C LEU A 513 -27.36 35.66 -4.78
N CYS A 514 -28.51 34.99 -4.87
CA CYS A 514 -28.81 33.82 -4.03
C CYS A 514 -27.75 32.72 -4.17
N PHE A 515 -27.25 32.50 -5.39
CA PHE A 515 -26.19 31.53 -5.65
C PHE A 515 -24.88 31.90 -4.95
N PHE A 516 -24.36 33.11 -5.17
CA PHE A 516 -23.08 33.52 -4.58
C PHE A 516 -23.16 33.61 -3.05
N LEU A 517 -24.28 34.09 -2.50
CA LEU A 517 -24.50 34.11 -1.04
C LEU A 517 -24.52 32.69 -0.47
N GLY A 518 -25.28 31.77 -1.08
CA GLY A 518 -25.32 30.36 -0.66
C GLY A 518 -23.98 29.64 -0.84
N LEU A 519 -23.25 29.95 -1.92
CA LEU A 519 -21.91 29.43 -2.18
C LEU A 519 -20.93 29.88 -1.10
N HIS A 520 -20.89 31.17 -0.75
CA HIS A 520 -20.02 31.68 0.32
C HIS A 520 -20.37 31.08 1.69
N GLU A 521 -21.66 30.92 2.01
CA GLU A 521 -22.07 30.23 3.24
C GLU A 521 -21.60 28.76 3.26
N SER A 522 -21.69 28.05 2.12
CA SER A 522 -21.17 26.69 1.96
C SER A 522 -19.64 26.63 2.11
N ILE A 523 -18.90 27.53 1.48
CA ILE A 523 -17.43 27.65 1.58
C ILE A 523 -17.01 27.85 3.04
N MET A 524 -17.72 28.71 3.78
CA MET A 524 -17.45 28.96 5.19
C MET A 524 -17.86 27.77 6.09
N PHE A 525 -18.97 27.07 5.77
CA PHE A 525 -19.38 25.85 6.46
C PHE A 525 -18.27 24.77 6.37
N HIS A 526 -17.71 24.56 5.18
CA HIS A 526 -16.59 23.65 4.94
C HIS A 526 -15.23 24.19 5.40
N ARG A 527 -15.19 25.42 5.95
CA ARG A 527 -13.98 26.09 6.45
C ARG A 527 -12.87 26.17 5.41
N SER A 528 -13.23 26.33 4.14
CA SER A 528 -12.26 26.44 3.06
C SER A 528 -11.36 27.66 3.27
N LYS A 529 -10.08 27.46 2.96
CA LYS A 529 -9.04 28.49 3.05
C LYS A 529 -8.64 29.07 1.69
N HIS A 530 -9.19 28.52 0.61
CA HIS A 530 -8.78 28.85 -0.75
C HIS A 530 -9.46 30.11 -1.32
N VAL A 531 -10.57 30.53 -0.68
CA VAL A 531 -11.37 31.69 -1.10
C VAL A 531 -11.30 32.75 0.00
N GLY A 532 -11.05 34.01 -0.38
CA GLY A 532 -11.09 35.12 0.56
C GLY A 532 -12.51 35.39 1.05
N SER A 533 -12.67 35.87 2.29
CA SER A 533 -13.97 36.23 2.86
C SER A 533 -14.45 37.61 2.37
N PHE A 534 -14.47 37.81 1.05
CA PHE A 534 -15.01 39.02 0.44
C PHE A 534 -15.82 38.70 -0.83
N LEU A 535 -16.71 39.59 -1.23
CA LEU A 535 -17.42 39.51 -2.51
C LEU A 535 -17.45 40.89 -3.16
N PHE A 536 -17.04 40.96 -4.42
CA PHE A 536 -17.17 42.13 -5.25
C PHE A 536 -18.42 41.99 -6.12
N ILE A 537 -19.27 43.02 -6.12
CA ILE A 537 -20.51 43.06 -6.89
C ILE A 537 -20.51 44.33 -7.74
N ASP A 538 -20.55 44.17 -9.07
CA ASP A 538 -20.61 45.30 -10.00
C ASP A 538 -22.04 45.51 -10.51
N GLN A 539 -22.63 46.65 -10.13
CA GLN A 539 -23.89 47.20 -10.65
C GLN A 539 -25.09 46.23 -10.68
N PRO A 540 -25.57 45.75 -9.52
CA PRO A 540 -26.79 44.94 -9.46
C PRO A 540 -28.04 45.70 -9.95
N SER A 541 -28.00 47.04 -10.00
CA SER A 541 -29.09 47.84 -10.55
C SER A 541 -29.15 47.90 -12.07
N MET A 542 -28.12 47.46 -12.80
CA MET A 542 -28.04 47.54 -14.26
C MET A 542 -29.31 47.01 -14.97
N PRO A 543 -29.92 45.87 -14.56
CA PRO A 543 -31.15 45.37 -15.17
C PRO A 543 -32.33 46.34 -15.17
N TYR A 544 -32.37 47.31 -14.24
CA TYR A 544 -33.48 48.24 -14.06
C TYR A 544 -33.24 49.59 -14.74
N TYR A 545 -31.97 49.97 -14.98
CA TYR A 545 -31.60 51.21 -15.65
C TYR A 545 -31.36 51.06 -17.16
N ALA A 546 -31.13 49.84 -17.66
CA ALA A 546 -30.74 49.57 -19.04
C ALA A 546 -31.71 50.15 -20.10
N ASP A 547 -33.00 50.28 -19.77
CA ASP A 547 -34.03 50.75 -20.71
C ASP A 547 -34.74 52.05 -20.26
N LYS A 548 -34.40 52.62 -19.10
CA LYS A 548 -35.13 53.75 -18.49
C LYS A 548 -34.19 54.75 -17.81
N GLY A 549 -34.35 56.04 -18.10
CA GLY A 549 -33.62 57.13 -17.42
C GLY A 549 -34.02 57.35 -15.96
N THR A 550 -35.14 56.78 -15.52
CA THR A 550 -35.65 56.82 -14.14
C THR A 550 -36.33 55.49 -13.79
N LEU A 551 -36.03 54.94 -12.61
CA LEU A 551 -36.69 53.76 -12.08
C LEU A 551 -38.17 54.03 -11.78
N ASP A 552 -39.05 53.09 -12.14
CA ASP A 552 -40.42 53.12 -11.64
C ASP A 552 -40.49 52.60 -10.20
N ASN A 553 -41.68 52.70 -9.58
CA ASN A 553 -41.87 52.34 -8.18
C ASN A 553 -41.65 50.84 -7.90
N ASP A 554 -41.87 49.96 -8.88
CA ASP A 554 -41.72 48.51 -8.68
C ASP A 554 -40.28 48.07 -8.91
N ASP A 555 -39.60 48.63 -9.91
CA ASP A 555 -38.15 48.48 -10.11
C ASP A 555 -37.37 48.93 -8.86
N LYS A 556 -37.77 50.07 -8.27
CA LYS A 556 -37.19 50.56 -7.01
C LYS A 556 -37.39 49.59 -5.85
N LYS A 557 -38.58 49.00 -5.69
CA LYS A 557 -38.84 48.02 -4.62
C LYS A 557 -37.99 46.76 -4.78
N GLN A 558 -37.83 46.27 -6.01
CA GLN A 558 -37.04 45.08 -6.30
C GLN A 558 -35.55 45.32 -6.00
N LEU A 559 -35.01 46.48 -6.38
CA LEU A 559 -33.63 46.83 -6.04
C LEU A 559 -33.42 46.95 -4.51
N ILE A 560 -34.37 47.56 -3.79
CA ILE A 560 -34.34 47.60 -2.32
C ILE A 560 -34.38 46.18 -1.72
N LYS A 561 -35.18 45.27 -2.29
CA LYS A 561 -35.18 43.85 -1.87
C LYS A 561 -33.80 43.22 -2.06
N ALA A 562 -33.13 43.45 -3.19
CA ALA A 562 -31.77 42.93 -3.42
C ALA A 562 -30.77 43.44 -2.36
N PHE A 563 -30.80 44.74 -2.02
CA PHE A 563 -29.93 45.27 -0.96
C PHE A 563 -30.28 44.73 0.44
N ARG A 564 -31.58 44.54 0.73
CA ARG A 564 -32.02 43.88 1.96
C ARG A 564 -31.54 42.43 2.03
N LEU A 565 -31.54 41.70 0.91
CA LEU A 565 -31.02 40.33 0.83
C LEU A 565 -29.51 40.29 1.13
N LEU A 566 -28.73 41.23 0.59
CA LEU A 566 -27.31 41.36 0.94
C LEU A 566 -27.12 41.69 2.43
N ASN A 567 -27.93 42.61 2.98
CA ASN A 567 -27.89 42.95 4.40
C ASN A 567 -28.21 41.75 5.29
N GLU A 568 -29.23 40.97 4.93
CA GLU A 568 -29.63 39.75 5.63
C GLU A 568 -28.51 38.69 5.63
N PHE A 569 -27.83 38.51 4.50
CA PHE A 569 -26.64 37.65 4.49
C PHE A 569 -25.57 38.15 5.46
N MET A 570 -25.29 39.46 5.49
CA MET A 570 -24.29 40.02 6.40
C MET A 570 -24.70 39.86 7.87
N GLU A 571 -25.98 40.07 8.20
CA GLU A 571 -26.53 39.83 9.54
C GLU A 571 -26.36 38.38 9.98
N GLU A 572 -26.64 37.43 9.08
CA GLU A 572 -26.47 36.02 9.35
C GLU A 572 -24.99 35.63 9.56
N ILE A 573 -24.09 36.08 8.69
CA ILE A 573 -22.68 35.69 8.75
C ILE A 573 -21.97 36.39 9.92
N ILE A 574 -22.17 37.69 10.11
CA ILE A 574 -21.47 38.50 11.11
C ILE A 574 -22.19 38.43 12.46
N GLY A 575 -23.50 38.66 12.49
CA GLY A 575 -24.29 38.67 13.73
C GLY A 575 -24.49 37.28 14.31
N ASN A 576 -25.05 36.35 13.52
CA ASN A 576 -25.45 35.04 14.03
C ASN A 576 -24.29 34.03 14.05
N GLN A 577 -23.48 33.98 13.00
CA GLN A 577 -22.38 33.01 12.89
C GLN A 577 -21.04 33.53 13.44
N ASN A 578 -20.97 34.82 13.79
CA ASN A 578 -19.76 35.49 14.31
C ASN A 578 -18.53 35.26 13.42
N ARG A 579 -18.72 35.36 12.10
CA ARG A 579 -17.69 35.24 11.07
C ARG A 579 -17.46 36.58 10.39
N SER A 580 -16.26 36.78 9.87
CA SER A 580 -15.95 37.98 9.10
C SER A 580 -16.27 37.80 7.63
N PHE A 581 -16.85 38.83 7.02
CA PHE A 581 -17.07 38.89 5.57
C PHE A 581 -17.13 40.33 5.12
N GLN A 582 -16.66 40.64 3.92
CA GLN A 582 -16.72 41.98 3.35
C GLN A 582 -17.41 41.94 2.00
N MET A 583 -18.22 42.95 1.68
CA MET A 583 -18.62 43.18 0.29
C MET A 583 -18.11 44.53 -0.19
N ILE A 584 -17.71 44.58 -1.45
CA ILE A 584 -17.44 45.83 -2.17
C ILE A 584 -18.46 45.90 -3.31
N LEU A 585 -19.33 46.89 -3.24
CA LEU A 585 -20.45 47.06 -4.15
C LEU A 585 -20.26 48.35 -4.96
N ILE A 586 -20.30 48.23 -6.27
CA ILE A 586 -20.40 49.39 -7.17
C ILE A 586 -21.84 49.60 -7.57
N GLU A 587 -22.31 50.83 -7.51
CA GLU A 587 -23.72 51.13 -7.73
C GLU A 587 -23.96 52.51 -8.39
N HIS A 588 -25.10 52.66 -9.06
CA HIS A 588 -25.66 53.92 -9.57
C HIS A 588 -26.78 54.47 -8.70
N ALA A 589 -27.49 53.60 -7.97
CA ALA A 589 -28.51 54.00 -7.02
C ALA A 589 -27.92 54.91 -5.93
N ASP A 590 -28.76 55.82 -5.46
CA ASP A 590 -28.40 56.78 -4.41
C ASP A 590 -28.40 56.12 -3.02
N GLU A 591 -27.66 56.70 -2.08
CA GLU A 591 -27.57 56.20 -0.69
C GLU A 591 -28.93 56.01 -0.01
N SER A 592 -29.96 56.74 -0.42
CA SER A 592 -31.34 56.56 0.06
C SER A 592 -31.88 55.13 -0.07
N TYR A 593 -31.30 54.28 -0.91
CA TYR A 593 -31.73 52.88 -1.07
C TYR A 593 -31.25 51.95 0.06
N TRP A 594 -30.16 52.29 0.74
CA TRP A 594 -29.55 51.45 1.78
C TRP A 594 -29.24 52.19 3.08
N LYS A 595 -29.58 53.48 3.19
CA LYS A 595 -29.35 54.30 4.39
C LYS A 595 -29.89 53.71 5.69
N GLU A 596 -30.96 52.92 5.61
CA GLU A 596 -31.60 52.26 6.77
C GLU A 596 -31.06 50.84 7.03
N LEU A 597 -30.11 50.35 6.21
CA LEU A 597 -29.55 49.00 6.31
C LEU A 597 -28.25 49.04 7.14
N GLU A 598 -28.22 48.26 8.22
CA GLU A 598 -27.15 48.29 9.22
C GLU A 598 -25.75 47.98 8.66
N TYR A 599 -25.66 47.03 7.73
CA TYR A 599 -24.37 46.55 7.23
C TYR A 599 -23.84 47.34 6.05
N PHE A 600 -24.55 48.36 5.57
CA PHE A 600 -24.11 49.19 4.45
C PHE A 600 -23.26 50.39 4.92
N HIS A 601 -22.21 50.70 4.15
CA HIS A 601 -21.35 51.85 4.36
C HIS A 601 -21.03 52.51 3.01
N THR A 602 -21.34 53.79 2.83
CA THR A 602 -20.96 54.54 1.62
C THR A 602 -19.48 54.95 1.72
N THR A 603 -18.61 54.29 0.96
CA THR A 603 -17.17 54.57 0.93
C THR A 603 -16.84 55.81 0.12
N ALA A 604 -17.47 55.98 -1.04
CA ALA A 604 -17.23 57.13 -1.92
C ALA A 604 -18.41 57.40 -2.84
N THR A 605 -18.60 58.68 -3.19
CA THR A 605 -19.62 59.14 -4.13
C THR A 605 -18.96 59.86 -5.30
N PHE A 606 -19.00 59.25 -6.48
CA PHE A 606 -18.40 59.79 -7.70
C PHE A 606 -19.39 60.67 -8.46
N SER A 607 -18.99 61.92 -8.71
CA SER A 607 -19.82 62.90 -9.40
C SER A 607 -19.05 63.58 -10.52
N LYS A 608 -19.68 63.65 -11.70
CA LYS A 608 -19.14 64.41 -12.84
C LYS A 608 -19.00 65.90 -12.55
N ILE A 609 -19.73 66.44 -11.58
CA ILE A 609 -19.83 67.88 -11.32
C ILE A 609 -19.01 68.27 -10.08
N ALA A 610 -19.12 67.54 -8.97
CA ALA A 610 -18.51 67.94 -7.69
C ALA A 610 -17.04 67.49 -7.55
N GLN A 611 -16.78 66.22 -7.26
CA GLN A 611 -15.45 65.73 -6.81
C GLN A 611 -14.67 64.93 -7.88
N GLY A 612 -15.28 64.64 -9.03
CA GLY A 612 -14.70 63.75 -10.04
C GLY A 612 -15.09 62.29 -9.82
N GLY A 613 -14.40 61.39 -10.53
CA GLY A 613 -14.60 59.94 -10.44
C GLY A 613 -13.49 59.27 -9.65
N LEU A 614 -13.11 58.06 -10.06
CA LEU A 614 -11.94 57.35 -9.55
C LEU A 614 -10.65 58.18 -9.68
N ILE A 615 -10.57 58.98 -10.75
CA ILE A 615 -9.56 60.03 -10.90
C ILE A 615 -10.22 61.37 -10.52
N PRO A 616 -9.75 62.04 -9.45
CA PRO A 616 -10.29 63.33 -9.04
C PRO A 616 -10.06 64.41 -10.11
N LYS A 617 -10.95 65.41 -10.15
CA LYS A 617 -10.86 66.50 -11.15
C LYS A 617 -9.55 67.27 -11.12
N TYR A 618 -9.03 67.55 -9.92
CA TYR A 618 -7.79 68.32 -9.72
C TYR A 618 -6.53 67.64 -10.27
N ILE A 619 -6.62 66.38 -10.73
CA ILE A 619 -5.50 65.69 -11.40
C ILE A 619 -5.39 66.12 -12.87
N TYR A 620 -6.51 66.50 -13.48
CA TYR A 620 -6.59 67.00 -14.86
C TYR A 620 -6.38 68.51 -14.97
N GLU A 621 -6.52 69.23 -13.85
CA GLU A 621 -6.22 70.66 -13.71
C GLU A 621 -4.74 70.87 -13.40
#